data_AF-A0A966L6C3-F1
#
_entry.id   AF-A0A966L6C3-F1
#
_cell.length_a   1.000
_cell.length_b   1.000
_cell.length_c   1.000
_cell.angle_alpha   90.00
_cell.angle_beta   90.00
_cell.angle_gamma   90.00
#
_symmetry.space_group_name_H-M   'P 1'
#
loop_
_entity.id
_entity.type
_entity.pdbx_description
1 polymer ?
#
loop_
_entity_poly.entity_id
_entity_poly.type
_entity_poly.pdbx_seq_one_letter_code
_entity_poly.pdbx_strand_id
1 'polypeptide(L)' 'MKLVQRHLIKFNKNEFLALDKLAFLSKNLYNCAVYLNRQAFFSHQPFLTMTELHHALKTSADYQALPAK' A
#
# COMPACT_ATOMS: atom_id res chain seq x y z
N MET A 1 -6.91 25.85 -3.37
CA MET A 1 -6.78 24.65 -4.24
C MET A 1 -7.88 24.69 -5.29
N LYS A 2 -7.55 24.59 -6.58
CA LYS A 2 -8.53 24.37 -7.65
C LYS A 2 -8.64 22.86 -7.88
N LEU A 3 -9.86 22.32 -7.86
CA LEU A 3 -10.09 20.92 -8.20
C LEU A 3 -9.81 20.74 -9.70
N VAL A 4 -8.77 19.98 -10.03
CA VAL A 4 -8.34 19.81 -11.42
C VAL A 4 -9.17 18.72 -12.12
N GLN A 5 -9.49 17.62 -11.44
CA GLN A 5 -10.35 16.55 -11.97
C GLN A 5 -10.77 15.58 -10.86
N ARG A 6 -11.97 15.00 -10.95
CA ARG A 6 -12.44 13.91 -10.08
C ARG A 6 -13.06 12.81 -10.93
N HIS A 7 -12.54 11.58 -10.81
CA HIS A 7 -13.13 10.39 -11.41
C HIS A 7 -13.83 9.58 -10.33
N LEU A 8 -15.14 9.37 -10.49
CA LEU A 8 -15.92 8.52 -9.61
C LEU A 8 -16.24 7.23 -10.37
N ILE A 9 -15.64 6.13 -9.91
CA ILE A 9 -15.82 4.81 -10.50
C ILE A 9 -16.88 4.09 -9.68
N LYS A 10 -18.01 3.80 -10.32
CA LYS A 10 -19.15 3.09 -9.70
C LYS A 10 -18.92 1.59 -9.75
N PHE A 11 -19.55 0.86 -8.84
CA PHE A 11 -19.48 -0.60 -8.73
C PHE A 11 -19.83 -1.37 -10.02
N ASN A 12 -20.65 -0.77 -10.89
CA ASN A 12 -21.09 -1.36 -12.15
C ASN A 12 -20.11 -1.18 -13.32
N LYS A 13 -18.96 -0.53 -13.08
CA LYS A 13 -17.92 -0.33 -14.09
C LYS A 13 -17.00 -1.53 -14.13
N ASN A 14 -16.58 -1.92 -15.34
CA ASN A 14 -15.70 -3.08 -15.56
C ASN A 14 -14.35 -2.91 -14.82
N GLU A 15 -13.89 -1.68 -14.67
CA GLU A 15 -12.63 -1.35 -13.99
C GLU A 15 -12.74 -1.44 -12.46
N PHE A 16 -13.95 -1.46 -11.89
CA PHE A 16 -14.14 -1.41 -10.44
C PHE A 16 -13.47 -2.58 -9.73
N LEU A 17 -13.68 -3.81 -10.21
CA LEU A 17 -13.12 -5.02 -9.56
C LEU A 17 -11.59 -5.01 -9.58
N ALA A 18 -10.98 -4.55 -10.68
CA ALA A 18 -9.53 -4.44 -10.77
C ALA A 18 -8.99 -3.42 -9.76
N LEU A 19 -9.65 -2.26 -9.65
CA LEU A 19 -9.25 -1.21 -8.71
C LEU A 19 -9.48 -1.59 -7.25
N ASP A 20 -10.59 -2.26 -6.95
CA ASP A 20 -10.89 -2.77 -5.61
C ASP A 20 -9.83 -3.76 -5.15
N LYS A 21 -9.44 -4.69 -6.04
CA LYS A 21 -8.33 -5.62 -5.78
C LYS A 21 -7.02 -4.89 -5.51
N LEU A 22 -6.66 -3.90 -6.33
CA LEU A 22 -5.44 -3.12 -6.13
C LEU A 22 -5.47 -2.31 -4.83
N ALA A 23 -6.61 -1.72 -4.47
CA ALA A 23 -6.79 -1.00 -3.22
C ALA A 23 -6.64 -1.95 -2.02
N PHE A 24 -7.17 -3.16 -2.11
CA PHE A 24 -7.03 -4.18 -1.07
C PHE A 24 -5.56 -4.60 -0.87
N LEU A 25 -4.84 -4.88 -1.95
CA LEU A 25 -3.40 -5.21 -1.90
C LEU A 25 -2.59 -4.05 -1.29
N SER A 26 -2.87 -2.81 -1.70
CA SER A 26 -2.22 -1.61 -1.17
C SER A 26 -2.47 -1.44 0.34
N LYS A 27 -3.70 -1.65 0.80
CA LYS A 27 -4.05 -1.62 2.23
C LYS A 27 -3.29 -2.68 3.02
N ASN A 28 -3.19 -3.91 2.51
CA ASN A 28 -2.46 -4.98 3.21
C ASN A 28 -0.97 -4.65 3.31
N LEU A 29 -0.37 -4.18 2.22
CA LEU A 29 1.02 -3.73 2.19
C LEU A 29 1.27 -2.60 3.22
N TYR A 30 0.36 -1.63 3.30
CA TYR A 30 0.43 -0.55 4.29
C TYR A 30 0.32 -1.08 5.73
N ASN A 31 -0.61 -2.00 5.99
CA ASN A 31 -0.76 -2.63 7.30
C ASN A 31 0.52 -3.36 7.73
N CYS A 32 1.20 -4.05 6.81
CA CYS A 32 2.49 -4.67 7.06
C CYS A 32 3.57 -3.62 7.43
N ALA A 33 3.63 -2.49 6.73
CA ALA A 33 4.57 -1.42 7.05
C ALA A 33 4.30 -0.81 8.44
N VAL A 34 3.03 -0.60 8.80
CA VAL A 34 2.63 -0.13 10.13
C VAL A 34 3.01 -1.15 11.20
N TYR A 35 2.80 -2.43 10.93
CA TYR A 35 3.20 -3.50 11.85
C TYR A 35 4.72 -3.48 12.11
N LEU A 36 5.55 -3.38 11.07
CA LEU A 36 7.01 -3.29 11.22
C LEU A 36 7.44 -2.11 12.08
N ASN A 37 6.85 -0.93 11.85
CA ASN A 37 7.13 0.26 12.65
C ASN A 37 6.67 0.11 14.11
N ARG A 38 5.54 -0.57 14.35
CA ARG A 38 5.08 -0.89 15.70
C ARG A 38 6.05 -1.83 16.42
N GLN A 39 6.60 -2.82 15.72
CA GLN A 39 7.62 -3.70 16.28
C GLN A 39 8.90 -2.93 16.64
N ALA A 40 9.35 -2.01 15.77
CA ALA A 40 10.49 -1.14 16.04
C ALA A 40 10.25 -0.27 17.29
N PHE A 41 9.06 0.33 17.40
CA PHE A 41 8.65 1.13 18.56
C PHE A 41 8.75 0.34 19.88
N PHE A 42 8.16 -0.86 19.94
CA PHE A 42 8.22 -1.70 21.14
C PHE A 42 9.62 -2.22 21.45
N SER A 43 10.50 -2.29 20.45
CA SER A 43 11.90 -2.70 20.61
C SER A 43 12.83 -1.52 20.90
N HIS A 44 12.30 -0.32 21.13
CA HIS A 44 13.05 0.94 21.28
C HIS A 44 14.04 1.21 20.13
N GLN A 45 13.72 0.75 18.93
CA GLN A 45 14.47 1.01 17.71
C GLN A 45 13.88 2.22 16.96
N PRO A 46 14.68 2.92 16.14
CA PRO A 46 14.14 3.93 15.24
C PRO A 46 13.12 3.33 14.27
N PHE A 47 12.17 4.16 13.83
CA PHE A 47 11.23 3.77 12.76
C PHE A 47 11.97 3.51 11.45
N LEU A 48 11.42 2.59 10.65
CA LEU A 48 12.01 2.25 9.36
C LEU A 48 11.80 3.40 8.38
N THR A 49 12.86 3.76 7.68
CA THR A 49 12.82 4.66 6.52
C THR A 49 12.04 4.03 5.37
N MET A 50 11.64 4.86 4.39
CA MET A 50 10.92 4.36 3.22
C MET A 50 11.74 3.35 2.41
N THR A 51 13.07 3.53 2.35
CA THR A 51 13.99 2.62 1.67
C THR A 51 14.05 1.27 2.38
N GLU A 52 14.14 1.27 3.71
CA GLU A 52 14.14 0.04 4.51
C GLU A 52 12.80 -0.70 4.41
N LEU A 53 11.68 0.01 4.48
CA LEU A 53 10.35 -0.57 4.25
C LEU A 53 10.21 -1.18 2.85
N HIS A 54 10.70 -0.49 1.83
CA HIS A 54 10.70 -1.01 0.46
C HIS A 54 11.52 -2.31 0.37
N HIS A 55 12.74 -2.33 0.90
CA HIS A 55 13.56 -3.54 0.88
C HIS A 55 12.96 -4.69 1.69
N ALA A 56 12.30 -4.40 2.81
CA ALA A 56 11.62 -5.39 3.63
C ALA A 56 10.37 -5.98 2.97
N LEU A 57 9.62 -5.18 2.19
CA LEU A 57 8.31 -5.57 1.67
C LEU A 57 8.29 -5.90 0.18
N LYS A 58 9.35 -5.60 -0.59
CA LYS A 58 9.37 -5.83 -2.05
C LYS A 58 9.18 -7.28 -2.51
N THR A 59 9.47 -8.24 -1.62
CA THR A 59 9.28 -9.68 -1.88
C THR A 59 7.95 -10.21 -1.36
N SER A 60 7.14 -9.37 -0.71
CA SER A 60 5.80 -9.76 -0.25
C SER A 60 4.86 -10.01 -1.43
N ALA A 61 3.95 -10.97 -1.27
CA ALA A 61 2.98 -11.31 -2.29
C ALA A 61 2.11 -10.09 -2.68
N ASP A 62 1.70 -9.28 -1.71
CA ASP A 62 0.92 -8.08 -1.95
C ASP A 62 1.69 -7.04 -2.78
N TYR A 63 2.98 -6.84 -2.49
CA TYR A 63 3.83 -5.93 -3.26
C TYR A 63 4.03 -6.41 -4.70
N GLN A 64 4.34 -7.70 -4.88
CA GLN A 64 4.58 -8.29 -6.20
C GLN A 64 3.31 -8.36 -7.06
N ALA A 65 2.13 -8.41 -6.44
CA ALA A 65 0.85 -8.38 -7.13
C ALA A 65 0.43 -6.97 -7.58
N LEU A 66 1.05 -5.91 -7.06
CA LEU A 66 0.84 -4.54 -7.52
C LEU A 66 1.62 -4.28 -8.82
N PRO A 67 1.14 -3.38 -9.70
CA PRO A 67 1.86 -2.99 -10.90
C PRO A 67 3.23 -2.39 -10.53
N ALA A 68 4.31 -3.08 -10.89
CA ALA A 68 5.66 -2.55 -10.80
C ALA A 68 5.94 -1.66 -12.01
N LYS A 69 6.67 -0.56 -11.77
CA LYS A 69 7.09 0.39 -12.80
C LYS A 69 8.46 0.02 -13.36
#